data_AF-S5N108-F1
#
_entry.id   AF-S5N108-F1
#
_cell.length_a   1.000
_cell.length_b   1.000
_cell.length_c   1.000
_cell.angle_alpha   90.00
_cell.angle_beta   90.00
_cell.angle_gamma   90.00
#
_symmetry.space_group_name_H-M   'P 1'
#
loop_
_entity.id
_entity.type
_entity.pdbx_description
1 polymer ?
#
loop_
_entity_poly.entity_id
_entity_poly.type
_entity_poly.pdbx_seq_one_letter_code
_entity_poly.pdbx_strand_id
1 'polypeptide(L)'
;VSIIDTITNFLIKTGIIFLPFFEAINYFPYLVFSYIGTIVSLEDNFFATLNSAIFSGGSFCYIAKNIKCNINLSTYFRTQSEDFAQFERTLLIVSTSASVVYTE
;
A
#
# COMPACT_ATOMS: atom_id res chain seq x y z
N VAL A 1 -15.45 12.81 -13.84
CA VAL A 1 -14.10 12.21 -13.76
C VAL A 1 -13.30 13.03 -12.78
N SER A 2 -12.87 12.46 -11.65
CA SER A 2 -12.09 13.20 -10.66
C SER A 2 -10.61 13.27 -11.09
N ILE A 3 -9.88 14.25 -10.55
CA ILE A 3 -8.43 14.38 -10.77
C ILE A 3 -7.70 13.13 -10.24
N ILE A 4 -8.18 12.57 -9.13
CA ILE A 4 -7.67 11.36 -8.50
C ILE A 4 -7.76 10.18 -9.46
N ASP A 5 -8.94 9.96 -10.07
CA ASP A 5 -9.13 8.88 -11.05
C ASP A 5 -8.18 9.02 -12.26
N THR A 6 -7.90 10.26 -12.66
CA THR A 6 -7.01 10.54 -13.79
C THR A 6 -5.57 10.16 -13.47
N ILE A 7 -5.10 10.50 -12.26
CA ILE A 7 -3.76 10.16 -11.77
C ILE A 7 -3.62 8.65 -11.58
N THR A 8 -4.59 8.01 -10.92
CA THR A 8 -4.58 6.57 -10.69
C THR A 8 -4.53 5.79 -12.01
N ASN A 9 -5.36 6.19 -13.00
CA ASN A 9 -5.33 5.59 -14.33
C ASN A 9 -4.01 5.82 -15.07
N PHE A 10 -3.38 6.99 -14.89
CA PHE A 10 -2.07 7.27 -15.46
C PHE A 10 -0.98 6.37 -14.85
N LEU A 11 -0.96 6.22 -13.52
CA LEU A 11 -0.02 5.35 -12.82
C LEU A 11 -0.18 3.89 -13.25
N ILE A 12 -1.42 3.41 -13.33
CA ILE A 12 -1.69 2.02 -13.76
C ILE A 12 -1.15 1.79 -15.17
N LYS A 13 -1.33 2.74 -16.10
CA LYS A 13 -0.79 2.66 -17.46
C LYS A 13 0.73 2.64 -17.51
N THR A 14 1.40 3.28 -16.56
CA THR A 14 2.87 3.26 -16.46
C THR A 14 3.40 2.03 -15.71
N GLY A 15 2.51 1.13 -15.25
CA GLY A 15 2.84 -0.10 -14.52
C GLY A 15 3.08 0.11 -13.03
N ILE A 16 2.51 1.20 -12.48
CA ILE A 16 2.54 1.56 -11.06
C ILE A 16 1.12 1.46 -10.51
N ILE A 17 0.94 0.71 -9.43
CA ILE A 17 -0.32 0.63 -8.71
C ILE A 17 -0.11 1.33 -7.38
N PHE A 18 -0.88 2.37 -7.10
CA PHE A 18 -0.83 3.09 -5.83
C PHE A 18 -2.24 3.50 -5.41
N LEU A 19 -2.76 2.86 -4.37
CA LEU A 19 -4.15 3.00 -3.93
C LEU A 19 -4.34 2.50 -2.49
N PRO A 20 -5.48 2.79 -1.83
CA PRO A 20 -5.77 2.32 -0.47
C PRO A 20 -5.74 0.80 -0.34
N PHE A 21 -5.28 0.29 0.80
CA PHE A 21 -5.06 -1.16 0.99
C PHE A 21 -6.30 -2.02 0.70
N PHE A 22 -7.48 -1.60 1.15
CA PHE A 22 -8.71 -2.35 0.92
C PHE A 22 -9.15 -2.35 -0.54
N GLU A 23 -8.91 -1.26 -1.28
CA GLU A 23 -9.15 -1.25 -2.72
C GLU A 23 -8.20 -2.23 -3.43
N ALA A 24 -6.97 -2.39 -2.95
CA ALA A 24 -6.02 -3.34 -3.51
C ALA A 24 -6.44 -4.78 -3.29
N ILE A 25 -7.04 -5.10 -2.14
CA ILE A 25 -7.64 -6.42 -1.91
C ILE A 25 -8.76 -6.68 -2.93
N ASN A 26 -9.60 -5.68 -3.20
CA ASN A 26 -10.73 -5.83 -4.11
C ASN A 26 -10.30 -5.95 -5.59
N TYR A 27 -9.38 -5.10 -6.04
CA TYR A 27 -8.97 -5.03 -7.45
C TYR A 27 -7.81 -5.97 -7.82
N PHE A 28 -6.89 -6.21 -6.88
CA PHE A 28 -5.66 -6.99 -7.09
C PHE A 28 -5.46 -8.07 -6.00
N PRO A 29 -6.47 -8.91 -5.70
CA PRO A 29 -6.41 -9.86 -4.58
C PRO A 29 -5.21 -10.79 -4.69
N TYR A 30 -4.96 -11.36 -5.87
CA TYR A 30 -3.85 -12.29 -6.10
C TYR A 30 -2.50 -11.67 -5.74
N LEU A 31 -2.30 -10.40 -6.11
CA LEU A 31 -1.06 -9.69 -5.83
C LEU A 31 -0.90 -9.43 -4.33
N VAL A 32 -1.96 -8.95 -3.66
CA VAL A 32 -1.92 -8.71 -2.20
C VAL A 32 -1.67 -10.01 -1.44
N PHE A 33 -2.44 -11.06 -1.70
CA PHE A 33 -2.33 -12.33 -0.98
C PHE A 33 -1.03 -13.08 -1.25
N SER A 34 -0.34 -12.79 -2.35
CA SER A 34 0.99 -13.38 -2.63
C SER A 34 2.10 -12.83 -1.72
N TYR A 35 1.94 -11.61 -1.19
CA TYR A 35 3.00 -10.93 -0.44
C TYR A 35 2.61 -10.56 1.00
N ILE A 36 1.33 -10.42 1.31
CA ILE A 36 0.90 -10.11 2.68
C ILE A 36 1.34 -11.23 3.64
N GLY A 37 1.92 -10.84 4.77
CA GLY A 37 2.40 -11.80 5.77
C GLY A 37 3.78 -12.41 5.49
N THR A 38 4.39 -12.16 4.34
CA THR A 38 5.69 -12.77 3.98
C THR A 38 6.88 -12.19 4.76
N ILE A 39 6.84 -10.90 5.08
CA ILE A 39 7.89 -10.22 5.87
C ILE A 39 7.46 -10.10 7.34
N VAL A 40 6.25 -9.57 7.58
CA VAL A 40 5.66 -9.48 8.93
C VAL A 40 4.51 -10.47 9.00
N SER A 41 4.79 -11.65 9.55
CA SER A 41 3.82 -12.73 9.69
C SER A 41 2.78 -12.43 10.78
N LEU A 42 1.69 -13.21 10.80
CA LEU A 42 0.63 -13.06 11.79
C LEU A 42 1.10 -13.34 13.22
N GLU A 43 2.09 -14.21 13.39
CA GLU A 43 2.65 -14.63 14.68
C GLU A 43 3.92 -13.88 15.07
N ASP A 44 4.32 -12.85 14.31
CA ASP A 44 5.60 -12.15 14.49
C ASP A 44 5.77 -11.56 15.90
N ASN A 45 4.74 -10.87 16.40
CA ASN A 45 4.67 -10.39 17.77
C ASN A 45 3.23 -10.00 18.14
N PHE A 46 2.99 -9.73 19.42
CA PHE A 46 1.67 -9.36 19.94
C PHE A 46 1.00 -8.22 19.17
N PHE A 47 1.74 -7.15 18.85
CA PHE A 47 1.20 -6.00 18.14
C PHE A 47 0.96 -6.29 16.65
N ALA A 48 1.81 -7.13 16.03
CA ALA A 48 1.63 -7.57 14.65
C ALA A 48 0.40 -8.49 14.51
N THR A 49 0.18 -9.41 15.45
CA THR A 49 -1.02 -10.25 15.51
C THR A 49 -2.27 -9.40 15.68
N LEU A 50 -2.25 -8.45 16.62
CA LEU A 50 -3.36 -7.52 16.85
C LEU A 50 -3.65 -6.71 15.59
N ASN A 51 -2.65 -6.03 15.03
CA ASN A 51 -2.79 -5.24 13.80
C ASN A 51 -3.31 -6.08 12.63
N SER A 52 -2.84 -7.31 12.46
CA SER A 52 -3.32 -8.21 11.39
C SER A 52 -4.81 -8.54 11.51
N ALA A 53 -5.36 -8.53 12.73
CA ALA A 53 -6.76 -8.81 12.99
C ALA A 53 -7.67 -7.57 12.85
N ILE A 54 -7.19 -6.37 13.21
CA ILE A 54 -8.03 -5.17 13.35
C ILE A 54 -7.64 -3.97 12.49
N PHE A 55 -6.67 -4.11 11.57
CA PHE A 55 -6.28 -3.00 10.71
C PHE A 55 -7.48 -2.44 9.92
N SER A 56 -7.54 -1.12 9.86
CA SER A 56 -8.67 -0.35 9.31
C SER A 56 -8.25 0.56 8.16
N GLY A 57 -7.01 0.45 7.70
CA GLY A 57 -6.54 1.16 6.52
C GLY A 57 -5.10 0.84 6.16
N GLY A 58 -4.49 1.78 5.45
CA GLY A 58 -3.11 1.72 4.99
C GLY A 58 -3.01 1.78 3.47
N SER A 59 -1.81 1.52 2.97
CA SER A 59 -1.43 1.83 1.60
C SER A 59 -0.93 0.61 0.84
N PHE A 60 -1.31 0.50 -0.42
CA PHE A 60 -0.78 -0.52 -1.32
C PHE A 60 -0.01 0.14 -2.46
N CYS A 61 1.23 -0.29 -2.65
CA CYS A 61 2.07 0.12 -3.75
C CYS A 61 2.67 -1.10 -4.46
N TYR A 62 2.52 -1.16 -5.78
CA TYR A 62 3.22 -2.12 -6.63
C TYR A 62 3.87 -1.41 -7.81
N ILE A 63 5.10 -1.81 -8.14
CA ILE A 63 5.84 -1.29 -9.28
C ILE A 63 6.36 -2.46 -10.10
N ALA A 64 5.98 -2.50 -11.38
CA ALA A 64 6.40 -3.57 -12.28
C ALA A 64 7.89 -3.46 -12.65
N LYS A 65 8.42 -4.55 -13.21
CA LYS A 65 9.85 -4.68 -13.54
C LYS A 65 10.32 -3.54 -14.44
N ASN A 66 11.54 -3.07 -14.22
CA ASN A 66 12.21 -2.03 -15.00
C ASN A 66 11.54 -0.63 -14.99
N ILE A 67 10.58 -0.38 -14.10
CA ILE A 67 9.92 0.93 -13.99
C ILE A 67 10.61 1.78 -12.92
N LYS A 68 10.95 3.01 -13.28
CA LYS A 68 11.38 4.04 -12.33
C LYS A 68 10.22 4.98 -12.06
N CYS A 69 9.76 5.03 -10.82
CA CYS A 69 8.76 6.00 -10.39
C CYS A 69 9.43 7.37 -10.26
N ASN A 70 9.07 8.30 -11.14
CA ASN A 70 9.61 9.67 -11.15
C ASN A 70 8.80 10.63 -10.27
N ILE A 71 7.81 10.11 -9.54
CA ILE A 71 6.93 10.87 -8.67
C ILE A 71 7.16 10.35 -7.25
N ASN A 72 7.31 11.25 -6.29
CA ASN A 72 7.38 10.84 -4.89
C ASN A 72 5.97 10.40 -4.47
N LEU A 73 5.83 9.13 -4.08
CA LEU A 73 4.58 8.63 -3.55
C LEU A 73 4.53 8.97 -2.07
N SER A 74 3.54 9.75 -1.68
CA SER A 74 3.32 10.09 -0.28
C SER A 74 1.92 9.71 0.18
N THR A 75 1.85 9.20 1.41
CA THR A 75 0.60 8.85 2.07
C THR A 75 0.49 9.70 3.32
N TYR A 76 -0.46 10.64 3.33
CA TYR A 76 -0.65 11.52 4.47
C TYR A 76 -1.83 11.03 5.30
N PHE A 77 -1.53 10.46 6.46
CA PHE A 77 -2.54 10.05 7.43
C PHE A 77 -2.74 11.18 8.45
N ARG A 78 -3.91 11.82 8.44
CA ARG A 78 -4.28 12.87 9.38
C ARG A 78 -5.30 12.36 10.37
N THR A 79 -4.89 12.22 11.63
CA THR A 79 -5.77 11.81 12.73
C THR A 79 -6.01 13.01 13.66
N GLN A 80 -7.24 13.22 14.13
CA GLN A 80 -7.63 14.39 14.95
C GLN A 80 -8.21 14.01 16.34
N SER A 81 -8.27 12.74 16.69
CA SER A 81 -8.95 12.27 17.91
C SER A 81 -7.97 11.71 18.94
N GLU A 82 -8.08 12.21 20.18
CA GLU A 82 -7.15 11.96 21.29
C GLU A 82 -7.11 10.47 21.74
N ASP A 83 -8.18 9.70 21.52
CA ASP A 83 -8.31 8.29 21.93
C ASP A 83 -8.23 7.28 20.77
N PHE A 84 -7.66 7.65 19.62
CA PHE A 84 -7.65 6.79 18.44
C PHE A 84 -6.37 5.96 18.30
N ALA A 85 -6.53 4.64 18.29
CA ALA A 85 -5.46 3.73 17.91
C ALA A 85 -5.49 3.50 16.38
N GLN A 86 -4.42 3.90 15.70
CA GLN A 86 -4.26 3.75 14.26
C GLN A 86 -3.66 2.38 13.94
N PHE A 87 -4.45 1.53 13.29
CA PHE A 87 -4.01 0.22 12.82
C PHE A 87 -3.99 0.23 11.30
N GLU A 88 -2.82 0.49 10.73
CA GLU A 88 -2.64 0.53 9.28
C GLU A 88 -1.65 -0.53 8.84
N ARG A 89 -1.80 -0.94 7.58
CA ARG A 89 -0.86 -1.82 6.91
C ARG A 89 -0.46 -1.24 5.58
N THR A 90 0.84 -1.03 5.42
CA THR A 90 1.42 -0.62 4.16
C THR A 90 2.11 -1.83 3.51
N LEU A 91 1.77 -2.14 2.26
CA LEU A 91 2.41 -3.19 1.46
C LEU A 91 3.00 -2.57 0.20
N LEU A 92 4.33 -2.56 0.13
CA LEU A 92 5.10 -1.99 -0.96
C LEU A 92 5.89 -3.11 -1.67
N ILE A 93 5.58 -3.32 -2.95
CA ILE A 93 6.17 -4.37 -3.78
C ILE A 93 6.90 -3.71 -4.95
N VAL A 94 8.23 -3.76 -4.92
CA VAL A 94 9.09 -3.19 -5.96
C VAL A 94 9.73 -4.34 -6.72
N SER A 95 9.35 -4.50 -7.99
CA SER A 95 9.87 -5.57 -8.84
C SER A 95 11.35 -5.37 -9.20
N THR A 96 11.96 -6.40 -9.78
CA THR A 96 13.35 -6.36 -10.24
C THR A 96 13.65 -5.14 -11.12
N SER A 97 14.76 -4.46 -10.81
CA SER A 97 15.23 -3.26 -11.51
C SER A 97 14.23 -2.09 -11.51
N ALA A 98 13.28 -2.07 -10.58
CA ALA A 98 12.38 -0.95 -10.36
C ALA A 98 12.85 -0.06 -9.19
N SER A 99 12.37 1.18 -9.13
CA SER A 99 12.72 2.12 -8.05
C SER A 99 11.59 3.08 -7.69
N VAL A 100 11.52 3.45 -6.41
CA VAL A 100 10.54 4.41 -5.88
C VAL A 100 11.08 5.16 -4.68
N VAL A 101 10.59 6.38 -4.51
CA VAL A 101 10.70 7.13 -3.26
C VAL A 101 9.32 7.16 -2.62
N TYR A 102 9.20 6.54 -1.45
CA TYR A 102 7.98 6.48 -0.66
C TYR A 102 8.15 7.29 0.63
N THR A 103 7.15 8.09 0.98
CA THR A 103 7.13 8.88 2.21
C THR A 103 5.78 8.67 2.91
N GLU A 104 5.83 8.25 4.16
CA GLU A 104 4.67 8.04 5.03
C GLU A 104 4.63 9.10 6.12
#